data_AF-A0AAN6LKR9-F1
#
_entry.id   AF-A0AAN6LKR9-F1
#
_cell.length_a   1.000
_cell.length_b   1.000
_cell.length_c   1.000
_cell.angle_alpha   90.00
_cell.angle_beta   90.00
_cell.angle_gamma   90.00
#
_symmetry.space_group_name_H-M   'P 1'
#
loop_
_entity.id
_entity.type
_entity.pdbx_description
1 polymer ?
#
loop_
_entity_poly.entity_id
_entity_poly.type
_entity_poly.pdbx_seq_one_letter_code
_entity_poly.pdbx_strand_id
1 'polypeptide(L)'
;MPGPATTLLIEGSFEELADELAQYIDGLKKSQGDESSSVQSTTADLLKENKKDEALKQLVMGSQSLNQAPEKEFIAAYNLLIHLVRQSPNLSMFLPKICAHLSSPITSSPANGGGLALSVLSTVFNTIPNENSELRFNVLLTILRVIRATSNFETLRPQLKQLDAWLEDWETEEAEDRKLYLAVSDVATEAGEEEQAYTYLLRALRTFKADQVSSQEAKELSIRALKSALTHPTHFDFQDLTDLDSVQALRNAEPVYFQLLEIFNSELLDDFNDFKDEHDGWIEEVGLDGQALNRKMRLLTLASIAASAAQTRELPYAQIAKSLQIPSEDVEMWVIDVIRAGLVEGKLSQLKQTFLIHRSTYRVFGEKQWREVSSRLDMWRSGLESVLQVVQQEKARFAQEKEDEQNRLEQKLEQANRGGNRGGKGKPRAMIDDEMD
;
A
#
# COMPACT_ATOMS: atom_id res chain seq x y z
N MET A 1 -11.87 -22.63 3.08
CA MET A 1 -11.25 -23.95 2.83
C MET A 1 -9.86 -23.89 3.44
N PRO A 2 -9.59 -24.57 4.56
CA PRO A 2 -8.26 -24.58 5.12
C PRO A 2 -7.36 -25.38 4.17
N GLY A 3 -6.22 -24.80 3.78
CA GLY A 3 -5.23 -25.48 2.94
C GLY A 3 -4.75 -26.78 3.58
N PRO A 4 -4.24 -27.74 2.79
CA PRO A 4 -3.85 -29.05 3.29
C PRO A 4 -2.75 -28.93 4.35
N ALA A 5 -2.89 -29.69 5.42
CA ALA A 5 -1.89 -29.82 6.48
C ALA A 5 -0.55 -30.30 5.91
N THR A 6 0.48 -29.45 5.98
CA THR A 6 1.84 -29.76 6.49
C THR A 6 2.33 -31.21 6.47
N THR A 7 2.30 -31.88 5.32
CA THR A 7 2.92 -33.21 5.15
C THR A 7 4.29 -33.10 4.48
N LEU A 8 5.34 -32.99 5.30
CA LEU A 8 6.64 -33.56 4.95
C LEU A 8 6.52 -35.08 5.07
N LEU A 9 6.31 -35.77 3.95
CA LEU A 9 6.24 -37.23 3.92
C LEU A 9 7.66 -37.78 3.78
N ILE A 10 8.24 -38.24 4.89
CA ILE A 10 9.54 -38.92 4.90
C ILE A 10 9.31 -40.24 5.63
N GLU A 11 9.46 -41.35 4.91
CA GLU A 11 9.25 -42.69 5.43
C GLU A 11 10.60 -43.27 5.91
N GLY A 12 10.67 -43.68 7.18
CA GLY A 12 11.85 -44.29 7.78
C GLY A 12 11.85 -44.16 9.31
N SER A 13 12.62 -45.02 9.98
CA SER A 13 12.83 -44.88 11.43
C SER A 13 13.78 -43.71 11.73
N PHE A 14 13.68 -43.11 12.92
CA PHE A 14 14.54 -41.98 13.32
C PHE A 14 16.04 -42.35 13.23
N GLU A 15 16.40 -43.57 13.60
CA GLU A 15 17.79 -44.04 13.64
C GLU A 15 18.36 -44.22 12.23
N GLU A 16 17.59 -44.79 11.30
CA GLU A 16 17.99 -44.94 9.89
C GLU A 16 18.15 -43.58 9.21
N LEU A 17 17.16 -42.70 9.36
CA LEU A 17 17.16 -41.38 8.75
C LEU A 17 18.27 -40.46 9.29
N ALA A 18 18.60 -40.59 10.58
CA ALA A 18 19.70 -39.87 11.21
C ALA A 18 21.07 -40.37 10.73
N ASP A 19 21.24 -41.69 10.56
CA ASP A 19 22.49 -42.27 10.04
C ASP A 19 22.69 -41.96 8.56
N GLU A 20 21.63 -42.03 7.74
CA GLU A 20 21.67 -41.62 6.32
C GLU A 20 22.07 -40.15 6.15
N LEU A 21 21.48 -39.24 6.95
CA LEU A 21 21.85 -37.83 6.93
C LEU A 21 23.30 -37.61 7.41
N ALA A 22 23.75 -38.34 8.43
CA ALA A 22 25.11 -38.24 8.93
C ALA A 22 26.15 -38.72 7.89
N GLN A 23 25.87 -39.83 7.21
CA GLN A 23 26.66 -40.34 6.09
C GLN A 23 26.76 -39.32 4.95
N TYR A 24 25.63 -38.69 4.61
CA TYR A 24 25.59 -37.67 3.57
C TYR A 24 26.41 -36.43 3.95
N ILE A 25 26.30 -35.95 5.20
CA ILE A 25 27.11 -34.83 5.71
C ILE A 25 28.60 -35.16 5.69
N ASP A 26 29.01 -36.35 6.12
CA ASP A 26 30.41 -36.79 6.06
C ASP A 26 30.91 -36.93 4.61
N GLY A 27 30.07 -37.39 3.69
CA GLY A 27 30.39 -37.41 2.25
C GLY A 27 30.67 -36.01 1.70
N LEU A 28 29.85 -35.03 2.06
CA LEU A 28 30.05 -33.63 1.67
C LEU A 28 31.32 -33.03 2.30
N LYS A 29 31.60 -33.29 3.58
CA LYS A 29 32.82 -32.80 4.24
C LYS A 29 34.10 -33.43 3.67
N LYS A 30 34.08 -34.74 3.37
CA LYS A 30 35.19 -35.43 2.71
C LYS A 30 35.48 -34.89 1.32
N SER A 31 34.44 -34.53 0.56
CA SER A 31 34.60 -33.89 -0.76
C SER A 31 35.29 -32.51 -0.71
N GLN A 32 35.36 -31.90 0.47
CA GLN A 32 35.94 -30.56 0.71
C GLN A 32 37.34 -30.61 1.36
N GLY A 33 37.93 -31.79 1.51
CA GLY A 33 39.29 -31.96 2.04
C GLY A 33 39.38 -32.10 3.57
N ASP A 34 38.26 -32.24 4.27
CA ASP A 34 38.24 -32.55 5.70
C ASP A 34 38.09 -34.06 5.92
N GLU A 35 39.21 -34.79 5.79
CA GLU A 35 39.27 -36.25 6.01
C GLU A 35 39.02 -36.66 7.48
N SER A 36 38.94 -35.69 8.40
CA SER A 36 38.76 -35.90 9.83
C SER A 36 37.29 -35.96 10.28
N SER A 37 36.33 -35.81 9.36
CA SER A 37 34.91 -35.76 9.72
C SER A 37 34.40 -37.12 10.22
N SER A 38 33.97 -37.14 11.49
CA SER A 38 33.51 -38.31 12.22
C SER A 38 32.04 -38.20 12.62
N VAL A 39 31.24 -37.39 11.90
CA VAL A 39 29.86 -37.04 12.27
C VAL A 39 29.01 -38.30 12.31
N GLN A 40 29.15 -39.20 11.34
CA GLN A 40 28.46 -40.49 11.33
C GLN A 40 28.83 -41.36 12.53
N SER A 41 30.13 -41.54 12.81
CA SER A 41 30.57 -42.38 13.94
C SER A 41 30.08 -41.86 15.29
N THR A 42 30.11 -40.55 15.49
CA THR A 42 29.69 -39.91 16.74
C THR A 42 28.17 -39.94 16.87
N THR A 43 27.43 -39.75 15.76
CA THR A 43 25.97 -39.82 15.74
C THR A 43 25.49 -41.26 15.96
N ALA A 44 26.13 -42.25 15.34
CA ALA A 44 25.82 -43.66 15.52
C ALA A 44 26.08 -44.14 16.96
N ASP A 45 27.15 -43.67 17.62
CA ASP A 45 27.43 -44.03 19.00
C ASP A 45 26.47 -43.33 19.99
N LEU A 46 26.09 -42.07 19.72
CA LEU A 46 25.07 -41.36 20.52
C LEU A 46 23.66 -41.93 20.34
N LEU A 47 23.33 -42.45 19.16
CA LEU A 47 22.08 -43.16 18.89
C LEU A 47 22.02 -44.49 19.64
N LYS A 48 23.13 -45.24 19.72
CA LYS A 48 23.24 -46.46 20.55
C LYS A 48 23.09 -46.17 22.05
N GLU A 49 23.53 -44.99 22.51
CA GLU A 49 23.35 -44.53 23.89
C GLU A 49 21.94 -43.93 24.16
N ASN A 50 21.05 -43.93 23.16
CA ASN A 50 19.69 -43.36 23.23
C ASN A 50 19.66 -41.85 23.54
N LYS A 51 20.75 -41.12 23.27
CA LYS A 51 20.87 -39.67 23.46
C LYS A 51 20.47 -38.91 22.19
N LYS A 52 19.18 -38.96 21.86
CA LYS A 52 18.61 -38.42 20.61
C LYS A 52 18.89 -36.93 20.40
N ASP A 53 18.84 -36.12 21.46
CA ASP A 53 19.07 -34.68 21.37
C ASP A 53 20.55 -34.31 21.13
N GLU A 54 21.50 -35.10 21.65
CA GLU A 54 22.93 -34.89 21.39
C GLU A 54 23.31 -35.31 19.96
N ALA A 55 22.70 -36.39 19.45
CA ALA A 55 22.82 -36.80 18.05
C ALA A 55 22.28 -35.72 17.10
N LEU A 56 21.11 -35.15 17.39
CA LEU A 56 20.55 -34.03 16.63
C LEU A 56 21.43 -32.77 16.70
N LYS A 57 22.05 -32.50 17.85
CA LYS A 57 22.99 -31.37 17.99
C LYS A 57 24.20 -31.51 17.07
N GLN A 58 24.76 -32.72 16.96
CA GLN A 58 25.87 -33.00 16.04
C GLN A 58 25.44 -32.89 14.58
N LEU A 59 24.27 -33.40 14.23
CA LEU A 59 23.69 -33.27 12.89
C LEU A 59 23.45 -31.80 12.51
N VAL A 60 22.87 -30.99 13.41
CA VAL A 60 22.63 -29.56 13.18
C VAL A 60 23.95 -28.80 13.06
N MET A 61 24.96 -29.11 13.87
CA MET A 61 26.30 -28.52 13.67
C MET A 61 26.95 -28.94 12.35
N GLY A 62 26.73 -30.19 11.93
CA GLY A 62 27.13 -30.70 10.62
C GLY A 62 26.33 -30.11 9.45
N SER A 63 25.14 -29.57 9.69
CA SER A 63 24.25 -29.06 8.65
C SER A 63 24.80 -27.85 7.90
N GLN A 64 25.79 -27.13 8.45
CA GLN A 64 26.51 -26.07 7.73
C GLN A 64 27.09 -26.57 6.40
N SER A 65 27.51 -27.84 6.35
CA SER A 65 28.06 -28.49 5.15
C SER A 65 27.02 -28.64 4.04
N LEU A 66 25.72 -28.66 4.38
CA LEU A 66 24.63 -28.78 3.42
C LEU A 66 24.50 -27.55 2.52
N ASN A 67 25.07 -26.40 2.92
CA ASN A 67 25.15 -25.21 2.06
C ASN A 67 26.06 -25.37 0.83
N GLN A 68 26.79 -26.48 0.77
CA GLN A 68 27.62 -26.88 -0.36
C GLN A 68 27.03 -28.07 -1.12
N ALA A 69 25.86 -28.57 -0.72
CA ALA A 69 25.18 -29.66 -1.40
C ALA A 69 24.71 -29.24 -2.81
N PRO A 70 24.61 -30.19 -3.77
CA PRO A 70 24.05 -29.92 -5.09
C PRO A 70 22.62 -29.37 -5.02
N GLU A 71 22.24 -28.47 -5.94
CA GLU A 71 20.90 -27.83 -5.96
C GLU A 71 19.74 -28.82 -5.85
N LYS A 72 19.86 -29.96 -6.53
CA LYS A 72 18.80 -30.99 -6.59
C LYS A 72 18.58 -31.71 -5.25
N GLU A 73 19.62 -31.79 -4.43
CA GLU A 73 19.61 -32.54 -3.16
C GLU A 73 19.45 -31.62 -1.95
N PHE A 74 19.72 -30.32 -2.12
CA PHE A 74 19.66 -29.31 -1.07
C PHE A 74 18.33 -29.29 -0.32
N ILE A 75 17.22 -29.17 -1.06
CA ILE A 75 15.87 -29.09 -0.46
C ILE A 75 15.54 -30.40 0.28
N ALA A 76 15.86 -31.55 -0.32
CA ALA A 76 15.59 -32.86 0.29
C ALA A 76 16.39 -33.06 1.59
N ALA A 77 17.68 -32.72 1.60
CA ALA A 77 18.55 -32.86 2.76
C ALA A 77 18.09 -31.97 3.93
N TYR A 78 17.72 -30.72 3.65
CA TYR A 78 17.18 -29.83 4.69
C TYR A 78 15.78 -30.27 5.15
N ASN A 79 14.91 -30.75 4.26
CA ASN A 79 13.61 -31.30 4.63
C ASN A 79 13.74 -32.52 5.56
N LEU A 80 14.73 -33.39 5.31
CA LEU A 80 15.07 -34.51 6.18
C LEU A 80 15.53 -34.03 7.56
N LEU A 81 16.42 -33.04 7.61
CA LEU A 81 16.86 -32.43 8.87
C LEU A 81 15.69 -31.82 9.64
N ILE A 82 14.77 -31.12 8.98
CA ILE A 82 13.59 -30.51 9.60
C ILE A 82 12.66 -31.59 10.18
N HIS A 83 12.45 -32.68 9.44
CA HIS A 83 11.65 -33.81 9.92
C HIS A 83 12.26 -34.47 11.16
N LEU A 84 13.57 -34.67 11.19
CA LEU A 84 14.29 -35.22 12.36
C LEU A 84 14.20 -34.28 13.57
N VAL A 85 14.34 -32.97 13.37
CA VAL A 85 14.24 -31.98 14.45
C VAL A 85 12.83 -31.91 15.01
N ARG A 86 11.79 -32.04 14.18
CA ARG A 86 10.38 -32.07 14.63
C ARG A 86 10.06 -33.22 15.59
N GLN A 87 10.79 -34.34 15.51
CA GLN A 87 10.58 -35.48 16.40
C GLN A 87 11.17 -35.27 17.80
N SER A 88 12.01 -34.24 17.99
CA SER A 88 12.52 -33.87 19.31
C SER A 88 11.61 -32.84 19.99
N PRO A 89 11.39 -32.96 21.32
CA PRO A 89 10.69 -31.94 22.10
C PRO A 89 11.47 -30.62 22.22
N ASN A 90 12.77 -30.59 21.90
CA ASN A 90 13.67 -29.44 22.09
C ASN A 90 13.84 -28.59 20.81
N LEU A 91 12.74 -28.27 20.12
CA LEU A 91 12.75 -27.54 18.83
C LEU A 91 13.45 -26.18 18.92
N SER A 92 13.30 -25.47 20.05
CA SER A 92 13.82 -24.13 20.29
C SER A 92 15.36 -24.05 20.30
N MET A 93 16.06 -25.16 20.58
CA MET A 93 17.53 -25.18 20.60
C MET A 93 18.14 -25.30 19.20
N PHE A 94 17.45 -25.99 18.29
CA PHE A 94 17.99 -26.38 16.98
C PHE A 94 17.61 -25.40 15.87
N LEU A 95 16.38 -24.86 15.92
CA LEU A 95 15.84 -24.00 14.87
C LEU A 95 16.66 -22.72 14.62
N PRO A 96 17.13 -21.97 15.65
CA PRO A 96 17.93 -20.76 15.45
C PRO A 96 19.25 -21.05 14.73
N LYS A 97 19.86 -22.21 14.96
CA LYS A 97 21.09 -22.63 14.26
C LYS A 97 20.82 -22.99 12.80
N ILE A 98 19.73 -23.69 12.51
CA ILE A 98 19.32 -23.99 11.14
C ILE A 98 19.03 -22.69 10.38
N CYS A 99 18.29 -21.76 10.99
CA CYS A 99 18.06 -20.43 10.47
C CYS A 99 19.37 -19.66 10.22
N ALA A 100 20.33 -19.73 11.13
CA ALA A 100 21.65 -19.12 10.95
C ALA A 100 22.41 -19.72 9.75
N HIS A 101 22.41 -21.05 9.60
CA HIS A 101 23.03 -21.73 8.47
C HIS A 101 22.34 -21.37 7.14
N LEU A 102 21.00 -21.33 7.10
CA LEU A 102 20.24 -20.93 5.90
C LEU A 102 20.38 -19.43 5.57
N SER A 103 20.74 -18.60 6.55
CA SER A 103 21.05 -17.19 6.32
C SER A 103 22.45 -16.92 5.77
N SER A 104 23.34 -17.92 5.81
CA SER A 104 24.68 -17.81 5.23
C SER A 104 24.66 -18.08 3.72
N PRO A 105 25.56 -17.45 2.93
CA PRO A 105 25.54 -17.59 1.48
C PRO A 105 25.77 -19.04 1.06
N ILE A 106 24.85 -19.56 0.24
CA ILE A 106 24.94 -20.91 -0.33
C ILE A 106 25.99 -20.90 -1.43
N THR A 107 27.11 -21.56 -1.17
CA THR A 107 28.28 -21.57 -2.06
C THR A 107 28.14 -22.53 -3.23
N SER A 108 27.25 -23.54 -3.13
CA SER A 108 27.01 -24.47 -4.23
C SER A 108 26.29 -23.83 -5.43
N SER A 109 25.52 -22.76 -5.22
CA SER A 109 24.75 -22.11 -6.30
C SER A 109 24.52 -20.63 -6.03
N PRO A 110 25.45 -19.76 -6.45
CA PRO A 110 25.38 -18.32 -6.20
C PRO A 110 24.16 -17.62 -6.81
N ALA A 111 23.61 -18.14 -7.92
CA ALA A 111 22.48 -17.54 -8.62
C ALA A 111 21.11 -17.94 -8.03
N ASN A 112 20.92 -19.22 -7.68
CA ASN A 112 19.64 -19.76 -7.22
C ASN A 112 19.59 -20.02 -5.70
N GLY A 113 20.72 -19.91 -5.01
CA GLY A 113 20.86 -20.25 -3.59
C GLY A 113 19.84 -19.51 -2.72
N GLY A 114 19.62 -18.23 -2.98
CA GLY A 114 18.60 -17.44 -2.28
C GLY A 114 17.21 -18.05 -2.36
N GLY A 115 16.76 -18.45 -3.55
CA GLY A 115 15.46 -19.09 -3.75
C GLY A 115 15.34 -20.47 -3.06
N LEU A 116 16.43 -21.24 -3.04
CA LEU A 116 16.49 -22.53 -2.34
C LEU A 116 16.39 -22.34 -0.82
N ALA A 117 17.14 -21.40 -0.25
CA ALA A 117 17.06 -21.06 1.16
C ALA A 117 15.64 -20.62 1.56
N LEU A 118 15.00 -19.76 0.76
CA LEU A 118 13.64 -19.29 1.01
C LEU A 118 12.61 -20.41 0.93
N SER A 119 12.77 -21.36 0.00
CA SER A 119 11.88 -22.52 -0.11
C SER A 119 11.97 -23.43 1.12
N VAL A 120 13.19 -23.67 1.61
CA VAL A 120 13.42 -24.43 2.85
C VAL A 120 12.88 -23.66 4.06
N LEU A 121 13.16 -22.37 4.19
CA LEU A 121 12.66 -21.55 5.30
C LEU A 121 11.13 -21.43 5.31
N SER A 122 10.49 -21.35 4.14
CA SER A 122 9.04 -21.40 4.00
C SER A 122 8.49 -22.75 4.48
N THR A 123 9.17 -23.84 4.16
CA THR A 123 8.83 -25.18 4.68
C THR A 123 8.98 -25.23 6.19
N VAL A 124 10.06 -24.66 6.76
CA VAL A 124 10.25 -24.53 8.21
C VAL A 124 9.09 -23.74 8.83
N PHE A 125 8.77 -22.57 8.29
CA PHE A 125 7.69 -21.72 8.81
C PHE A 125 6.33 -22.44 8.83
N ASN A 126 6.00 -23.12 7.72
CA ASN A 126 4.74 -23.83 7.60
C ASN A 126 4.67 -25.07 8.49
N THR A 127 5.79 -25.76 8.77
CA THR A 127 5.81 -27.02 9.52
C THR A 127 5.76 -26.85 11.04
N ILE A 128 6.14 -25.68 11.55
CA ILE A 128 6.04 -25.36 12.99
C ILE A 128 4.56 -25.22 13.37
N PRO A 129 4.07 -25.83 14.46
CA PRO A 129 2.70 -25.66 14.94
C PRO A 129 2.35 -24.21 15.32
N ASN A 130 1.06 -23.84 15.25
CA ASN A 130 0.60 -22.49 15.61
C ASN A 130 0.89 -22.11 17.08
N GLU A 131 1.06 -23.10 17.96
CA GLU A 131 1.30 -22.91 19.39
C GLU A 131 2.68 -22.29 19.70
N ASN A 132 3.64 -22.34 18.77
CA ASN A 132 4.99 -21.80 18.95
C ASN A 132 5.16 -20.48 18.17
N SER A 133 4.40 -19.45 18.55
CA SER A 133 4.39 -18.12 17.93
C SER A 133 5.78 -17.46 17.89
N GLU A 134 6.54 -17.51 19.00
CA GLU A 134 7.89 -16.96 19.08
C GLU A 134 8.87 -17.56 18.05
N LEU A 135 8.77 -18.87 17.78
CA LEU A 135 9.64 -19.54 16.82
C LEU A 135 9.29 -19.11 15.38
N ARG A 136 8.00 -18.96 15.07
CA ARG A 136 7.55 -18.48 13.75
C ARG A 136 7.97 -17.04 13.50
N PHE A 137 7.89 -16.18 14.52
CA PHE A 137 8.37 -14.81 14.46
C PHE A 137 9.88 -14.75 14.12
N ASN A 138 10.69 -15.54 14.82
CA ASN A 138 12.15 -15.59 14.58
C ASN A 138 12.50 -16.17 13.19
N VAL A 139 11.73 -17.15 12.70
CA VAL A 139 11.89 -17.68 11.34
C VAL A 139 11.54 -16.62 10.31
N LEU A 140 10.45 -15.87 10.49
CA LEU A 140 10.06 -14.81 9.58
C LEU A 140 11.12 -13.69 9.50
N LEU A 141 11.69 -13.29 10.64
CA LEU A 141 12.83 -12.35 10.65
C LEU A 141 14.05 -12.89 9.89
N THR A 142 14.29 -14.19 9.97
CA THR A 142 15.37 -14.84 9.21
C THR A 142 15.06 -14.85 7.71
N ILE A 143 13.81 -15.15 7.32
CA ILE A 143 13.33 -15.07 5.93
C ILE A 143 13.58 -13.66 5.39
N LEU A 144 13.16 -12.62 6.12
CA LEU A 144 13.40 -11.23 5.73
C LEU A 144 14.89 -10.92 5.54
N ARG A 145 15.76 -11.41 6.43
CA ARG A 145 17.22 -11.26 6.29
C ARG A 145 17.77 -11.92 5.03
N VAL A 146 17.27 -13.10 4.66
CA VAL A 146 17.68 -13.79 3.42
C VAL A 146 17.16 -13.05 2.19
N ILE A 147 15.92 -12.56 2.23
CA ILE A 147 15.35 -11.76 1.14
C ILE A 147 16.16 -10.48 0.95
N ARG A 148 16.56 -9.82 2.04
CA ARG A 148 17.45 -8.66 2.04
C ARG A 148 18.74 -8.94 1.27
N ALA A 149 19.44 -10.02 1.62
CA ALA A 149 20.71 -10.40 1.00
C ALA A 149 20.58 -10.84 -0.48
N THR A 150 19.38 -11.24 -0.92
CA THR A 150 19.14 -11.82 -2.25
C THR A 150 18.31 -10.90 -3.15
N SER A 151 17.85 -9.75 -2.64
CA SER A 151 16.99 -8.76 -3.30
C SER A 151 15.72 -9.36 -3.93
N ASN A 152 15.20 -10.48 -3.42
CA ASN A 152 14.06 -11.20 -4.01
C ASN A 152 12.72 -10.84 -3.36
N PHE A 153 12.34 -9.55 -3.39
CA PHE A 153 11.14 -9.03 -2.73
C PHE A 153 9.81 -9.55 -3.30
N GLU A 154 9.80 -10.00 -4.56
CA GLU A 154 8.59 -10.51 -5.22
C GLU A 154 7.97 -11.70 -4.47
N THR A 155 8.81 -12.52 -3.83
CA THR A 155 8.36 -13.66 -3.03
C THR A 155 7.65 -13.24 -1.73
N LEU A 156 7.97 -12.05 -1.21
CA LEU A 156 7.41 -11.50 0.02
C LEU A 156 6.05 -10.84 -0.18
N ARG A 157 5.80 -10.21 -1.34
CA ARG A 157 4.57 -9.43 -1.62
C ARG A 157 3.26 -10.17 -1.27
N PRO A 158 3.05 -11.45 -1.61
CA PRO A 158 1.82 -12.16 -1.24
C PRO A 158 1.72 -12.42 0.27
N GLN A 159 2.86 -12.68 0.93
CA GLN A 159 2.94 -12.99 2.35
C GLN A 159 2.66 -11.75 3.22
N LEU A 160 3.03 -10.55 2.73
CA LEU A 160 2.75 -9.28 3.40
C LEU A 160 1.25 -9.04 3.67
N LYS A 161 0.35 -9.61 2.85
CA LYS A 161 -1.10 -9.54 3.09
C LYS A 161 -1.58 -10.37 4.27
N GLN A 162 -0.81 -11.38 4.66
CA GLN A 162 -1.10 -12.26 5.79
C GLN A 162 -0.43 -11.77 7.07
N LEU A 163 0.49 -10.80 6.98
CA LEU A 163 1.26 -10.29 8.11
C LEU A 163 0.36 -9.80 9.24
N ASP A 164 -0.67 -9.02 8.92
CA ASP A 164 -1.58 -8.46 9.93
C ASP A 164 -2.33 -9.56 10.69
N ALA A 165 -2.73 -10.64 9.99
CA ALA A 165 -3.37 -11.81 10.61
C ALA A 165 -2.38 -12.62 11.47
N TRP A 166 -1.12 -12.75 11.04
CA TRP A 166 -0.11 -13.45 11.83
C TRP A 166 0.23 -12.70 13.12
N LEU A 167 0.33 -11.37 13.07
CA LEU A 167 0.57 -10.57 14.27
C LEU A 167 -0.59 -10.66 15.27
N GLU A 168 -1.83 -10.67 14.78
CA GLU A 168 -3.02 -10.89 15.62
C GLU A 168 -3.01 -12.30 16.25
N ASP A 169 -2.71 -13.33 15.46
CA ASP A 169 -2.63 -14.73 15.93
C ASP A 169 -1.49 -14.96 16.94
N TRP A 170 -0.40 -14.20 16.86
CA TRP A 170 0.77 -14.36 17.74
C TRP A 170 0.67 -13.58 19.04
N GLU A 171 -0.32 -12.69 19.18
CA GLU A 171 -0.49 -11.80 20.32
C GLU A 171 0.82 -11.08 20.69
N THR A 172 1.57 -10.63 19.67
CA THR A 172 2.89 -10.03 19.85
C THR A 172 2.82 -8.67 20.54
N GLU A 173 3.87 -8.34 21.29
CA GLU A 173 3.99 -7.00 21.87
C GLU A 173 4.29 -5.97 20.77
N GLU A 174 3.81 -4.74 20.96
CA GLU A 174 4.02 -3.64 20.00
C GLU A 174 5.50 -3.38 19.65
N ALA A 175 6.43 -3.73 20.55
CA ALA A 175 7.86 -3.63 20.30
C ALA A 175 8.37 -4.68 19.30
N GLU A 176 7.80 -5.89 19.31
CA GLU A 176 8.12 -6.96 18.37
C GLU A 176 7.50 -6.69 16.99
N ASP A 177 6.26 -6.18 16.97
CA ASP A 177 5.61 -5.69 15.74
C ASP A 177 6.46 -4.63 15.06
N ARG A 178 6.95 -3.66 15.82
CA ARG A 178 7.85 -2.61 15.32
C ARG A 178 9.08 -3.21 14.67
N LYS A 179 9.75 -4.14 15.34
CA LYS A 179 10.96 -4.80 14.82
C LYS A 179 10.67 -5.51 13.49
N LEU A 180 9.51 -6.14 13.36
CA LEU A 180 9.10 -6.81 12.13
C LEU A 180 8.80 -5.81 11.01
N TYR A 181 8.02 -4.76 11.28
CA TYR A 181 7.71 -3.72 10.30
C TYR A 181 8.97 -2.98 9.82
N LEU A 182 9.93 -2.71 10.71
CA LEU A 182 11.23 -2.14 10.35
C LEU A 182 12.04 -3.09 9.48
N ALA A 183 12.06 -4.38 9.79
CA ALA A 183 12.73 -5.38 8.95
C ALA A 183 12.10 -5.44 7.54
N VAL A 184 10.77 -5.38 7.44
CA VAL A 184 10.07 -5.33 6.14
C VAL A 184 10.41 -4.04 5.38
N SER A 185 10.40 -2.89 6.06
CA SER A 185 10.74 -1.59 5.45
C SER A 185 12.19 -1.56 4.92
N ASP A 186 13.15 -2.10 5.68
CA ASP A 186 14.54 -2.23 5.24
C ASP A 186 14.69 -3.10 3.99
N VAL A 187 14.02 -4.26 3.96
CA VAL A 187 14.03 -5.17 2.80
C VAL A 187 13.42 -4.49 1.57
N ALA A 188 12.30 -3.79 1.74
CA ALA A 188 11.65 -3.05 0.66
C ALA A 188 12.52 -1.91 0.13
N THR A 189 13.23 -1.20 1.02
CA THR A 189 14.16 -0.12 0.65
C THR A 189 15.29 -0.65 -0.23
N GLU A 190 15.90 -1.78 0.14
CA GLU A 190 16.98 -2.38 -0.64
C GLU A 190 16.52 -3.00 -1.97
N ALA A 191 15.25 -3.40 -2.06
CA ALA A 191 14.64 -3.87 -3.29
C ALA A 191 14.23 -2.73 -4.25
N GLY A 192 14.32 -1.46 -3.81
CA GLY A 192 13.87 -0.30 -4.58
C GLY A 192 12.36 -0.06 -4.56
N GLU A 193 11.63 -0.71 -3.64
CA GLU A 193 10.18 -0.61 -3.49
C GLU A 193 9.82 0.48 -2.48
N GLU A 194 10.06 1.75 -2.85
CA GLU A 194 9.99 2.91 -1.94
C GLU A 194 8.60 3.09 -1.29
N GLU A 195 7.51 2.88 -2.03
CA GLU A 195 6.13 3.05 -1.53
C GLU A 195 5.79 2.03 -0.42
N GLN A 196 6.19 0.77 -0.61
CA GLN A 196 6.00 -0.28 0.40
C GLN A 196 6.90 -0.02 1.60
N ALA A 197 8.16 0.35 1.38
CA ALA A 197 9.10 0.67 2.45
C ALA A 197 8.57 1.80 3.35
N TYR A 198 8.01 2.85 2.74
CA TYR A 198 7.41 3.98 3.43
C TYR A 198 6.15 3.58 4.21
N THR A 199 5.26 2.80 3.59
CA THR A 199 4.02 2.31 4.25
C THR A 199 4.32 1.52 5.52
N TYR A 200 5.29 0.60 5.47
CA TYR A 200 5.67 -0.20 6.64
C TYR A 200 6.44 0.62 7.68
N LEU A 201 7.20 1.63 7.27
CA LEU A 201 7.83 2.57 8.19
C LEU A 201 6.78 3.39 8.97
N LEU A 202 5.72 3.86 8.31
CA LEU A 202 4.60 4.51 8.99
C LEU A 202 3.87 3.57 9.96
N ARG A 203 3.66 2.30 9.58
CA ARG A 203 3.10 1.28 10.49
C ARG A 203 3.97 1.09 11.73
N ALA A 204 5.29 1.02 11.56
CA ALA A 204 6.22 0.96 12.67
C ALA A 204 6.12 2.20 13.59
N LEU A 205 6.00 3.40 13.03
CA LEU A 205 5.83 4.63 13.82
C LEU A 205 4.50 4.67 14.60
N ARG A 206 3.43 4.07 14.06
CA ARG A 206 2.13 3.97 14.76
C ARG A 206 2.14 3.04 15.97
N THR A 207 3.14 2.15 16.09
CA THR A 207 3.30 1.26 17.27
C THR A 207 3.91 1.96 18.49
N PHE A 208 4.30 3.23 18.39
CA PHE A 208 4.81 3.95 19.56
C PHE A 208 3.67 4.40 20.47
N LYS A 209 3.68 3.92 21.71
CA LYS A 209 2.82 4.46 22.78
C LYS A 209 3.23 5.88 23.13
N ALA A 210 2.27 6.68 23.63
CA ALA A 210 2.44 8.08 24.03
C ALA A 210 3.71 8.35 24.89
N ASP A 211 4.07 7.41 25.78
CA ASP A 211 5.23 7.55 26.66
C ASP A 211 6.59 7.36 25.94
N GLN A 212 6.61 6.68 24.79
CA GLN A 212 7.82 6.37 24.01
C GLN A 212 8.04 7.29 22.80
N VAL A 213 7.09 8.19 22.55
CA VAL A 213 7.08 9.12 21.40
C VAL A 213 8.31 10.02 21.34
N SER A 214 8.86 10.39 22.51
CA SER A 214 10.08 11.22 22.61
C SER A 214 11.39 10.42 22.76
N SER A 215 11.33 9.09 22.61
CA SER A 215 12.53 8.24 22.65
C SER A 215 13.47 8.54 21.49
N GLN A 216 14.77 8.26 21.66
CA GLN A 216 15.76 8.47 20.61
C GLN A 216 15.45 7.64 19.36
N GLU A 217 14.97 6.40 19.53
CA GLU A 217 14.55 5.52 18.45
C GLU A 217 13.37 6.12 17.66
N ALA A 218 12.33 6.62 18.35
CA ALA A 218 11.19 7.26 17.70
C ALA A 218 11.61 8.48 16.86
N LYS A 219 12.56 9.27 17.35
CA LYS A 219 13.10 10.44 16.64
C LYS A 219 13.82 10.04 15.37
N GLU A 220 14.75 9.10 15.45
CA GLU A 220 15.53 8.63 14.30
C GLU A 220 14.62 8.03 13.22
N LEU A 221 13.62 7.24 13.62
CA LEU A 221 12.63 6.68 12.70
C LEU A 221 11.73 7.76 12.08
N SER A 222 11.33 8.78 12.86
CA SER A 222 10.50 9.89 12.35
C SER A 222 11.28 10.75 11.37
N ILE A 223 12.57 11.02 11.63
CA ILE A 223 13.47 11.69 10.69
C ILE A 223 13.65 10.86 9.42
N ARG A 224 13.84 9.53 9.54
CA ARG A 224 13.93 8.63 8.39
C ARG A 224 12.65 8.68 7.54
N ALA A 225 11.48 8.65 8.17
CA ALA A 225 10.19 8.74 7.48
C ALA A 225 10.02 10.10 6.79
N LEU A 226 10.39 11.19 7.45
CA LEU A 226 10.37 12.54 6.87
C LEU A 226 11.28 12.64 5.65
N LYS A 227 12.53 12.17 5.74
CA LYS A 227 13.45 12.16 4.59
C LYS A 227 12.90 11.34 3.44
N SER A 228 12.36 10.15 3.72
CA SER A 228 11.76 9.28 2.70
C SER A 228 10.58 9.96 1.99
N ALA A 229 9.66 10.58 2.75
CA ALA A 229 8.52 11.31 2.19
C ALA A 229 8.96 12.52 1.34
N LEU A 230 9.93 13.29 1.83
CA LEU A 230 10.44 14.47 1.15
C LEU A 230 11.15 14.11 -0.17
N THR A 231 11.93 13.02 -0.19
CA THR A 231 12.62 12.55 -1.41
C THR A 231 11.69 11.86 -2.40
N HIS A 232 10.63 11.19 -1.95
CA HIS A 232 9.76 10.38 -2.81
C HIS A 232 9.04 11.22 -3.87
N PRO A 233 9.24 11.00 -5.19
CA PRO A 233 8.76 11.92 -6.23
C PRO A 233 7.24 12.08 -6.33
N THR A 234 6.47 11.08 -5.89
CA THR A 234 5.01 11.04 -6.01
C THR A 234 4.28 11.24 -4.68
N HIS A 235 5.01 11.38 -3.56
CA HIS A 235 4.42 11.66 -2.26
C HIS A 235 4.35 13.18 -2.04
N PHE A 236 3.12 13.69 -1.99
CA PHE A 236 2.81 15.13 -1.90
C PHE A 236 1.86 15.48 -0.75
N ASP A 237 1.24 14.47 -0.14
CA ASP A 237 0.34 14.61 1.01
C ASP A 237 1.12 14.18 2.25
N PHE A 238 1.34 15.12 3.18
CA PHE A 238 2.11 14.87 4.40
C PHE A 238 1.22 14.71 5.63
N GLN A 239 -0.10 14.60 5.44
CA GLN A 239 -1.04 14.45 6.55
C GLN A 239 -0.77 13.15 7.35
N ASP A 240 -0.35 12.10 6.63
CA ASP A 240 0.07 10.82 7.19
C ASP A 240 1.24 10.91 8.19
N LEU A 241 2.15 11.86 8.00
CA LEU A 241 3.22 12.18 8.94
C LEU A 241 2.75 13.12 10.04
N THR A 242 1.98 14.16 9.72
CA THR A 242 1.54 15.13 10.74
C THR A 242 0.58 14.52 11.77
N ASP A 243 -0.16 13.47 11.39
CA ASP A 243 -1.06 12.76 12.30
C ASP A 243 -0.31 11.88 13.31
N LEU A 244 1.00 11.65 13.14
CA LEU A 244 1.81 10.84 14.06
C LEU A 244 2.32 11.67 15.24
N ASP A 245 2.05 11.19 16.45
CA ASP A 245 2.55 11.81 17.68
C ASP A 245 4.09 11.91 17.71
N SER A 246 4.79 10.92 17.14
CA SER A 246 6.27 10.90 17.08
C SER A 246 6.85 12.02 16.24
N VAL A 247 6.14 12.39 15.17
CA VAL A 247 6.50 13.51 14.30
C VAL A 247 6.16 14.84 14.98
N GLN A 248 5.04 14.92 15.71
CA GLN A 248 4.71 16.11 16.50
C GLN A 248 5.72 16.37 17.62
N ALA A 249 6.28 15.32 18.23
CA ALA A 249 7.33 15.46 19.22
C ALA A 249 8.66 16.02 18.65
N LEU A 250 8.90 15.90 17.33
CA LEU A 250 10.06 16.51 16.67
C LEU A 250 10.08 18.03 16.82
N ARG A 251 8.93 18.68 17.01
CA ARG A 251 8.84 20.12 17.22
C ARG A 251 9.76 20.64 18.34
N ASN A 252 9.93 19.84 19.39
CA ASN A 252 10.77 20.20 20.54
C ASN A 252 12.19 19.63 20.44
N ALA A 253 12.35 18.47 19.80
CA ALA A 253 13.63 17.77 19.74
C ALA A 253 14.52 18.28 18.59
N GLU A 254 13.93 18.48 17.42
CA GLU A 254 14.59 18.75 16.15
C GLU A 254 13.76 19.78 15.36
N PRO A 255 13.77 21.05 15.80
CA PRO A 255 12.85 22.08 15.29
C PRO A 255 13.05 22.37 13.80
N VAL A 256 14.27 22.24 13.28
CA VAL A 256 14.60 22.50 11.86
C VAL A 256 13.90 21.50 10.93
N TYR A 257 13.84 20.22 11.31
CA TYR A 257 13.13 19.20 10.54
C TYR A 257 11.61 19.42 10.56
N PHE A 258 11.08 19.83 11.71
CA PHE A 258 9.64 20.09 11.85
C PHE A 258 9.22 21.35 11.07
N GLN A 259 10.03 22.41 11.11
CA GLN A 259 9.82 23.62 10.29
C GLN A 259 9.80 23.29 8.80
N LEU A 260 10.71 22.42 8.33
CA LEU A 260 10.69 21.95 6.95
C LEU A 260 9.38 21.22 6.60
N LEU A 261 8.87 20.39 7.49
CA LEU A 261 7.57 19.71 7.30
C LEU A 261 6.41 20.72 7.25
N GLU A 262 6.40 21.73 8.13
CA GLU A 262 5.39 22.80 8.13
C GLU A 262 5.40 23.59 6.81
N ILE A 263 6.59 23.92 6.30
CA ILE A 263 6.78 24.60 5.01
C ILE A 263 6.14 23.79 3.87
N PHE A 264 6.45 22.50 3.80
CA PHE A 264 5.91 21.63 2.74
C PHE A 264 4.40 21.44 2.86
N ASN A 265 3.87 21.37 4.07
CA ASN A 265 2.45 21.15 4.33
C ASN A 265 1.60 22.39 4.01
N SER A 266 1.99 23.58 4.47
CA SER A 266 1.14 24.78 4.46
C SER A 266 1.69 25.98 3.70
N GLU A 267 3.01 26.09 3.53
CA GLU A 267 3.66 27.32 3.06
C GLU A 267 4.01 27.27 1.57
N LEU A 268 4.60 28.36 1.07
CA LEU A 268 4.89 28.60 -0.34
C LEU A 268 6.40 28.53 -0.62
N LEU A 269 6.75 28.68 -1.91
CA LEU A 269 8.13 28.65 -2.35
C LEU A 269 8.99 29.77 -1.73
N ASP A 270 8.40 30.94 -1.48
CA ASP A 270 9.12 32.07 -0.87
C ASP A 270 9.61 31.70 0.53
N ASP A 271 8.74 31.10 1.36
CA ASP A 271 9.09 30.64 2.71
C ASP A 271 10.16 29.53 2.70
N PHE A 272 10.12 28.64 1.69
CA PHE A 272 11.18 27.64 1.50
C PHE A 272 12.52 28.25 1.10
N ASN A 273 12.52 29.34 0.32
CA ASN A 273 13.76 30.05 0.00
C ASN A 273 14.33 30.76 1.25
N ASP A 274 13.48 31.39 2.05
CA ASP A 274 13.88 32.00 3.33
C ASP A 274 14.51 30.95 4.27
N PHE A 275 13.91 29.75 4.35
CA PHE A 275 14.47 28.63 5.12
C PHE A 275 15.84 28.18 4.59
N LYS A 276 16.02 28.13 3.26
CA LYS A 276 17.32 27.79 2.65
C LYS A 276 18.39 28.82 2.96
N ASP A 277 18.03 30.10 2.98
CA ASP A 277 18.94 31.20 3.28
C ASP A 277 19.31 31.23 4.78
N GLU A 278 18.36 30.90 5.67
CA GLU A 278 18.59 30.80 7.11
C GLU A 278 19.45 29.58 7.49
N HIS A 279 19.27 28.45 6.80
CA HIS A 279 19.94 27.18 7.05
C HIS A 279 20.85 26.73 5.90
N ASP A 280 21.71 27.64 5.44
CA ASP A 280 22.63 27.35 4.34
C ASP A 280 23.56 26.16 4.66
N GLY A 281 23.67 25.23 3.72
CA GLY A 281 24.43 23.97 3.86
C GLY A 281 23.75 22.84 4.65
N TRP A 282 22.67 23.09 5.39
CA TRP A 282 22.02 22.05 6.21
C TRP A 282 21.37 20.94 5.37
N ILE A 283 20.74 21.30 4.24
CA ILE A 283 20.07 20.33 3.35
C ILE A 283 21.08 19.31 2.80
N GLU A 284 22.29 19.76 2.44
CA GLU A 284 23.37 18.92 1.92
C GLU A 284 23.98 18.06 3.03
N GLU A 285 24.19 18.61 4.23
CA GLU A 285 24.67 17.88 5.41
C GLU A 285 23.74 16.71 5.78
N VAL A 286 22.43 16.94 5.64
CA VAL A 286 21.38 15.96 5.96
C VAL A 286 21.20 14.89 4.86
N GLY A 287 21.82 15.09 3.68
CA GLY A 287 21.77 14.17 2.55
C GLY A 287 20.48 14.27 1.72
N LEU A 288 19.80 15.42 1.76
CA LEU A 288 18.61 15.68 0.95
C LEU A 288 19.00 16.34 -0.38
N ASP A 289 18.30 15.98 -1.46
CA ASP A 289 18.50 16.62 -2.77
C ASP A 289 17.74 17.96 -2.84
N GLY A 290 18.48 19.07 -2.69
CA GLY A 290 17.91 20.42 -2.75
C GLY A 290 17.20 20.75 -4.08
N GLN A 291 17.59 20.14 -5.20
CA GLN A 291 16.92 20.35 -6.50
C GLN A 291 15.57 19.61 -6.54
N ALA A 292 15.53 18.35 -6.08
CA ALA A 292 14.30 17.58 -5.97
C ALA A 292 13.30 18.26 -5.02
N LEU A 293 13.77 18.77 -3.88
CA LEU A 293 12.95 19.52 -2.93
C LEU A 293 12.39 20.81 -3.53
N ASN A 294 13.23 21.60 -4.23
CA ASN A 294 12.77 22.83 -4.88
C ASN A 294 11.72 22.54 -5.97
N ARG A 295 11.95 21.50 -6.78
CA ARG A 295 10.97 21.04 -7.77
C ARG A 295 9.66 20.64 -7.09
N LYS A 296 9.71 19.84 -6.02
CA LYS A 296 8.51 19.44 -5.26
C LYS A 296 7.77 20.66 -4.70
N MET A 297 8.48 21.61 -4.08
CA MET A 297 7.88 22.85 -3.56
C MET A 297 7.23 23.70 -4.63
N ARG A 298 7.81 23.77 -5.83
CA ARG A 298 7.20 24.45 -6.98
C ARG A 298 5.88 23.80 -7.40
N LEU A 299 5.83 22.46 -7.50
CA LEU A 299 4.62 21.71 -7.84
C LEU A 299 3.52 21.94 -6.79
N LEU A 300 3.90 21.82 -5.53
CA LEU A 300 3.04 22.05 -4.38
C LEU A 300 2.52 23.50 -4.36
N THR A 301 3.38 24.49 -4.60
CA THR A 301 3.02 25.93 -4.64
C THR A 301 1.98 26.21 -5.70
N LEU A 302 2.15 25.63 -6.90
CA LEU A 302 1.14 25.73 -7.95
C LEU A 302 -0.20 25.10 -7.54
N ALA A 303 -0.18 23.94 -6.88
CA ALA A 303 -1.39 23.29 -6.38
C ALA A 303 -2.14 24.18 -5.36
N SER A 304 -1.43 24.81 -4.43
CA SER A 304 -2.04 25.72 -3.44
C SER A 304 -2.64 26.96 -4.07
N ILE A 305 -2.00 27.53 -5.10
CA ILE A 305 -2.52 28.69 -5.83
C ILE A 305 -3.72 28.29 -6.68
N ALA A 306 -3.69 27.11 -7.30
CA ALA A 306 -4.84 26.57 -8.01
C ALA A 306 -6.02 26.27 -7.07
N ALA A 307 -5.75 25.86 -5.83
CA ALA A 307 -6.77 25.66 -4.80
C ALA A 307 -7.38 26.98 -4.32
N SER A 308 -6.59 28.03 -4.13
CA SER A 308 -7.10 29.36 -3.77
C SER A 308 -7.89 30.01 -4.92
N ALA A 309 -7.51 29.74 -6.17
CA ALA A 309 -8.22 30.17 -7.38
C ALA A 309 -9.41 29.25 -7.76
N ALA A 310 -9.84 28.31 -6.90
CA ALA A 310 -10.92 27.37 -7.21
C ALA A 310 -12.27 28.05 -7.50
N GLN A 311 -12.49 29.26 -6.98
CA GLN A 311 -13.71 30.04 -7.22
C GLN A 311 -13.75 30.67 -8.62
N THR A 312 -12.62 31.24 -9.07
CA THR A 312 -12.51 31.87 -10.39
C THR A 312 -12.29 30.86 -11.50
N ARG A 313 -11.72 29.69 -11.17
CA ARG A 313 -11.35 28.60 -12.11
C ARG A 313 -10.42 29.06 -13.24
N GLU A 314 -9.83 30.23 -13.11
CA GLU A 314 -8.92 30.84 -14.07
C GLU A 314 -7.70 31.33 -13.32
N LEU A 315 -6.52 30.91 -13.79
CA LEU A 315 -5.23 31.29 -13.22
C LEU A 315 -4.32 31.87 -14.31
N PRO A 316 -4.02 33.18 -14.29
CA PRO A 316 -3.15 33.82 -15.28
C PRO A 316 -1.69 33.34 -15.18
N TYR A 317 -1.01 33.21 -16.32
CA TYR A 317 0.40 32.80 -16.36
C TYR A 317 1.33 33.75 -15.60
N ALA A 318 1.02 35.06 -15.59
CA ALA A 318 1.80 36.04 -14.85
C ALA A 318 1.82 35.77 -13.33
N GLN A 319 0.69 35.31 -12.78
CA GLN A 319 0.60 34.93 -11.37
C GLN A 319 1.38 33.66 -11.10
N ILE A 320 1.29 32.66 -12.00
CA ILE A 320 2.04 31.40 -11.91
C ILE A 320 3.55 31.67 -11.96
N ALA A 321 4.02 32.42 -12.95
CA ALA A 321 5.44 32.76 -13.13
C ALA A 321 6.00 33.49 -11.90
N LYS A 322 5.24 34.44 -11.34
CA LYS A 322 5.63 35.18 -10.14
C LYS A 322 5.77 34.25 -8.93
N SER A 323 4.79 33.39 -8.69
CA SER A 323 4.79 32.52 -7.50
C SER A 323 5.76 31.34 -7.58
N LEU A 324 6.06 30.83 -8.77
CA LEU A 324 7.10 29.81 -8.96
C LEU A 324 8.50 30.39 -9.14
N GLN A 325 8.61 31.71 -9.29
CA GLN A 325 9.85 32.43 -9.59
C GLN A 325 10.56 31.87 -10.85
N ILE A 326 9.79 31.67 -11.92
CA ILE A 326 10.26 31.11 -13.20
C ILE A 326 9.98 32.07 -14.36
N PRO A 327 10.71 31.95 -15.49
CA PRO A 327 10.36 32.63 -16.72
C PRO A 327 8.94 32.26 -17.19
N SER A 328 8.26 33.21 -17.83
CA SER A 328 6.91 32.98 -18.38
C SER A 328 6.86 31.87 -19.44
N GLU A 329 7.98 31.61 -20.11
CA GLU A 329 8.11 30.57 -21.14
C GLU A 329 8.02 29.16 -20.55
N ASP A 330 8.48 28.97 -19.30
CA ASP A 330 8.53 27.66 -18.65
C ASP A 330 7.21 27.30 -17.96
N VAL A 331 6.28 28.26 -17.81
CA VAL A 331 5.01 28.07 -17.10
C VAL A 331 4.23 26.88 -17.65
N GLU A 332 4.21 26.69 -18.97
CA GLU A 332 3.47 25.59 -19.61
C GLU A 332 4.03 24.22 -19.20
N MET A 333 5.35 24.08 -19.13
CA MET A 333 6.01 22.85 -18.70
C MET A 333 5.67 22.52 -17.25
N TRP A 334 5.70 23.51 -16.37
CA TRP A 334 5.35 23.31 -14.96
C TRP A 334 3.88 22.97 -14.75
N VAL A 335 2.97 23.59 -15.51
CA VAL A 335 1.55 23.23 -15.45
C VAL A 335 1.34 21.79 -15.92
N ILE A 336 2.02 21.34 -16.99
CA ILE A 336 1.97 19.95 -17.46
C ILE A 336 2.50 18.99 -16.40
N ASP A 337 3.61 19.32 -15.74
CA ASP A 337 4.21 18.48 -14.69
C ASP A 337 3.28 18.35 -13.47
N VAL A 338 2.61 19.42 -13.06
CA VAL A 338 1.63 19.39 -11.96
C VAL A 338 0.39 18.58 -12.32
N ILE A 339 -0.07 18.64 -13.58
CA ILE A 339 -1.15 17.78 -14.07
C ILE A 339 -0.71 16.31 -14.08
N ARG A 340 0.52 16.02 -14.53
CA ARG A 340 1.08 14.66 -14.52
C ARG A 340 1.22 14.11 -13.10
N ALA A 341 1.55 14.97 -12.14
CA ALA A 341 1.60 14.62 -10.72
C ALA A 341 0.21 14.40 -10.09
N GLY A 342 -0.88 14.71 -10.80
CA GLY A 342 -2.25 14.53 -10.32
C GLY A 342 -2.70 15.55 -9.26
N LEU A 343 -1.91 16.61 -9.04
CA LEU A 343 -2.22 17.65 -8.05
C LEU A 343 -3.30 18.61 -8.55
N VAL A 344 -3.38 18.83 -9.86
CA VAL A 344 -4.35 19.73 -10.49
C VAL A 344 -4.82 19.14 -11.81
N GLU A 345 -6.09 19.30 -12.13
CA GLU A 345 -6.67 18.96 -13.43
C GLU A 345 -7.20 20.23 -14.09
N GLY A 346 -6.91 20.43 -15.37
CA GLY A 346 -7.32 21.63 -16.07
C GLY A 346 -6.96 21.64 -17.54
N LYS A 347 -7.27 22.76 -18.21
CA LYS A 347 -6.95 23.01 -19.60
C LYS A 347 -6.11 24.27 -19.74
N LEU A 348 -5.10 24.19 -20.58
CA LEU A 348 -4.22 25.30 -20.87
C LEU A 348 -4.79 26.13 -22.02
N SER A 349 -4.90 27.45 -21.85
CA SER A 349 -5.33 28.38 -22.90
C SER A 349 -4.20 29.32 -23.29
N GLN A 350 -3.32 28.84 -24.17
CA GLN A 350 -2.12 29.55 -24.62
C GLN A 350 -2.43 30.94 -25.21
N LEU A 351 -3.50 31.09 -26.00
CA LEU A 351 -3.89 32.38 -26.58
C LEU A 351 -4.28 33.43 -25.53
N LYS A 352 -4.89 32.99 -24.42
CA LYS A 352 -5.31 33.87 -23.32
C LYS A 352 -4.25 33.99 -22.23
N GLN A 353 -3.17 33.21 -22.30
CA GLN A 353 -2.16 33.10 -21.25
C GLN A 353 -2.80 32.80 -19.88
N THR A 354 -3.79 31.90 -19.87
CA THR A 354 -4.52 31.47 -18.68
C THR A 354 -4.62 29.95 -18.59
N PHE A 355 -4.55 29.45 -17.37
CA PHE A 355 -4.81 28.06 -17.03
C PHE A 355 -6.22 27.93 -16.44
N LEU A 356 -7.06 27.13 -17.09
CA LEU A 356 -8.44 26.85 -16.69
C LEU A 356 -8.45 25.64 -15.75
N ILE A 357 -8.81 25.85 -14.50
CA ILE A 357 -8.78 24.82 -13.46
C ILE A 357 -10.13 24.09 -13.43
N HIS A 358 -10.11 22.76 -13.55
CA HIS A 358 -11.28 21.92 -13.35
C HIS A 358 -11.36 21.39 -11.92
N ARG A 359 -10.21 20.93 -11.41
CA ARG A 359 -10.06 20.37 -10.07
C ARG A 359 -8.67 20.70 -9.54
N SER A 360 -8.56 20.99 -8.25
CA SER A 360 -7.30 21.17 -7.54
C SER A 360 -7.34 20.37 -6.24
N THR A 361 -6.20 19.78 -5.90
CA THR A 361 -5.99 19.08 -4.63
C THR A 361 -5.60 20.10 -3.56
N TYR A 362 -6.27 20.04 -2.41
CA TYR A 362 -5.89 20.83 -1.23
C TYR A 362 -4.82 20.06 -0.47
N ARG A 363 -3.69 20.71 -0.14
CA ARG A 363 -2.64 20.08 0.67
C ARG A 363 -3.07 19.79 2.10
N VAL A 364 -3.80 20.74 2.70
CA VAL A 364 -4.39 20.60 4.04
C VAL A 364 -5.90 20.67 3.91
N PHE A 365 -6.58 19.60 4.35
CA PHE A 365 -8.02 19.53 4.38
C PHE A 365 -8.55 19.72 5.81
N GLY A 366 -8.80 20.98 6.16
CA GLY A 366 -9.25 21.36 7.50
C GLY A 366 -10.76 21.63 7.60
N GLU A 367 -11.15 22.17 8.75
CA GLU A 367 -12.55 22.49 9.05
C GLU A 367 -13.16 23.50 8.05
N LYS A 368 -12.37 24.46 7.56
CA LYS A 368 -12.82 25.46 6.58
C LYS A 368 -13.28 24.79 5.28
N GLN A 369 -12.51 23.82 4.80
CA GLN A 369 -12.82 23.04 3.60
C GLN A 369 -14.06 22.16 3.83
N TRP A 370 -14.19 21.54 5.01
CA TRP A 370 -15.39 20.80 5.39
C TRP A 370 -16.66 21.66 5.39
N ARG A 371 -16.58 22.89 5.93
CA ARG A 371 -17.70 23.83 5.90
C ARG A 371 -18.07 24.23 4.46
N GLU A 372 -17.09 24.42 3.60
CA GLU A 372 -17.34 24.70 2.18
C GLU A 372 -18.02 23.52 1.47
N VAL A 373 -17.58 22.29 1.73
CA VAL A 373 -18.22 21.07 1.20
C VAL A 373 -19.66 20.94 1.70
N SER A 374 -19.91 21.15 3.00
CA SER A 374 -21.26 21.14 3.57
C SER A 374 -22.17 22.15 2.88
N SER A 375 -21.71 23.40 2.74
CA SER A 375 -22.45 24.46 2.08
C SER A 375 -22.79 24.13 0.61
N ARG A 376 -21.84 23.56 -0.14
CA ARG A 376 -22.06 23.12 -1.53
C ARG A 376 -23.06 21.95 -1.60
N LEU A 377 -22.98 20.99 -0.67
CA LEU A 377 -23.93 19.88 -0.58
C LEU A 377 -25.34 20.36 -0.23
N ASP A 378 -25.47 21.34 0.67
CA ASP A 378 -26.77 21.92 1.01
C ASP A 378 -27.39 22.68 -0.18
N MET A 379 -26.58 23.41 -0.95
CA MET A 379 -27.01 24.03 -2.20
C MET A 379 -27.47 22.98 -3.22
N TRP A 380 -26.73 21.89 -3.37
CA TRP A 380 -27.10 20.79 -4.28
C TRP A 380 -28.37 20.09 -3.84
N ARG A 381 -28.51 19.81 -2.55
CA ARG A 381 -29.72 19.25 -1.96
C ARG A 381 -30.93 20.14 -2.27
N SER A 382 -30.82 21.43 -1.97
CA SER A 382 -31.89 22.40 -2.24
C SER A 382 -32.21 22.49 -3.74
N GLY A 383 -31.19 22.43 -4.59
CA GLY A 383 -31.35 22.37 -6.05
C GLY A 383 -32.11 21.14 -6.51
N LEU A 384 -31.77 19.95 -6.01
CA LEU A 384 -32.46 18.70 -6.34
C LEU A 384 -33.90 18.69 -5.82
N GLU A 385 -34.15 19.22 -4.61
CA GLU A 385 -35.50 19.39 -4.07
C GLU A 385 -36.34 20.31 -4.96
N SER A 386 -35.76 21.41 -5.45
CA SER A 386 -36.45 22.32 -6.38
C SER A 386 -36.76 21.67 -7.73
N VAL A 387 -35.83 20.89 -8.30
CA VAL A 387 -36.05 20.17 -9.56
C VAL A 387 -37.13 19.11 -9.38
N LEU A 388 -37.12 18.38 -8.27
CA LEU A 388 -38.15 17.40 -7.94
C LEU A 388 -39.52 18.06 -7.82
N GLN A 389 -39.61 19.24 -7.21
CA GLN A 389 -40.84 20.02 -7.13
C GLN A 389 -41.33 20.45 -8.51
N VAL A 390 -40.45 20.94 -9.38
CA VAL A 390 -40.80 21.31 -10.77
C VAL A 390 -41.30 20.09 -11.55
N VAL A 391 -40.62 18.95 -11.45
CA VAL A 391 -41.03 17.71 -12.13
C VAL A 391 -42.40 17.23 -11.62
N GLN A 392 -42.67 17.32 -10.32
CA GLN A 392 -43.98 16.98 -9.76
C GLN A 392 -45.08 17.93 -10.25
N GLN A 393 -44.80 19.24 -10.32
CA GLN A 393 -45.75 20.24 -10.82
C GLN A 393 -46.05 20.03 -12.31
N GLU A 394 -45.02 19.80 -13.14
CA GLU A 394 -45.20 19.54 -14.56
C GLU A 394 -45.94 18.21 -14.81
N LYS A 395 -45.69 17.17 -14.01
CA LYS A 395 -46.47 15.93 -14.06
C LYS A 395 -47.95 16.16 -13.72
N ALA A 396 -48.24 17.00 -12.72
CA ALA A 396 -49.61 17.36 -12.34
C ALA A 396 -50.30 18.19 -13.42
N ARG A 397 -49.62 19.18 -14.00
CA ARG A 397 -50.12 19.97 -15.13
C ARG A 397 -50.41 19.11 -16.35
N PHE A 398 -49.50 18.21 -16.72
CA PHE A 398 -49.71 17.29 -17.83
C PHE A 398 -50.91 16.36 -17.59
N ALA A 399 -51.12 15.89 -16.36
CA ALA A 399 -52.29 15.10 -16.01
C ALA A 399 -53.60 15.92 -16.14
N GLN A 400 -53.59 17.17 -15.67
CA GLN A 400 -54.74 18.08 -15.80
C GLN A 400 -55.04 18.45 -17.25
N GLU A 401 -54.03 18.77 -18.06
CA GLU A 401 -54.21 19.06 -19.48
C GLU A 401 -54.78 17.86 -20.24
N LYS A 402 -54.32 16.65 -19.91
CA LYS A 402 -54.85 15.42 -20.52
C LYS A 402 -56.32 15.18 -20.10
N GLU A 403 -56.66 15.45 -18.85
CA GLU A 403 -58.03 15.33 -18.33
C GLU A 403 -58.95 16.40 -18.96
N ASP A 404 -58.48 17.63 -19.11
CA ASP A 404 -59.20 18.71 -19.79
C ASP A 404 -59.39 18.44 -21.30
N GLU A 405 -58.39 17.84 -21.96
CA GLU A 405 -58.48 17.43 -23.36
C GLU A 405 -59.49 16.29 -23.53
N GLN A 406 -59.49 15.30 -22.64
CA GLN A 406 -60.50 14.24 -22.60
C GLN A 406 -61.90 14.80 -22.37
N ASN A 407 -62.07 15.68 -21.38
CA ASN A 407 -63.36 16.32 -21.10
C ASN A 407 -63.85 17.17 -22.28
N ARG A 408 -62.95 17.87 -22.98
CA ARG A 408 -63.30 18.63 -24.21
C ARG A 408 -63.69 17.71 -25.37
N LEU A 409 -63.01 16.57 -25.53
CA LEU A 409 -63.36 15.58 -26.55
C LEU A 409 -64.72 14.93 -26.24
N GLU A 410 -64.98 14.58 -24.98
CA GLU A 410 -66.27 14.05 -24.53
C GLU A 410 -67.39 15.07 -24.73
N GLN A 411 -67.20 16.34 -24.37
CA GLN A 411 -68.19 17.39 -24.62
C GLN A 411 -68.47 17.59 -26.12
N LYS A 412 -67.43 17.54 -26.97
CA LYS A 412 -67.60 17.60 -28.43
C LYS A 412 -68.36 16.39 -28.97
N LEU A 413 -68.08 15.19 -28.46
CA LEU A 413 -68.79 13.97 -28.81
C LEU A 413 -70.26 14.01 -28.37
N GLU A 414 -70.56 14.47 -27.16
CA GLU A 414 -71.94 14.65 -26.67
C GLU A 414 -72.70 15.70 -27.48
N GLN A 415 -72.05 16.79 -27.87
CA GLN A 415 -72.65 17.85 -28.68
C GLN A 415 -72.93 17.36 -30.12
N ALA A 416 -72.02 16.56 -30.70
CA ALA A 416 -72.25 15.89 -31.98
C ALA A 416 -73.40 14.88 -31.90
N ASN A 417 -73.52 14.13 -30.79
CA ASN A 417 -74.59 13.16 -30.59
C ASN A 417 -75.96 13.81 -30.36
N ARG A 418 -76.01 14.99 -29.72
CA ARG A 418 -77.23 15.81 -29.60
C ARG A 418 -77.65 16.45 -30.93
N GLY A 419 -76.71 16.76 -31.83
CA GLY A 419 -76.99 17.24 -33.19
C GLY A 419 -77.52 16.16 -34.14
N GLY A 420 -77.20 14.88 -33.89
CA GLY A 420 -77.60 13.75 -34.74
C GLY A 420 -79.00 13.18 -34.48
N ASN A 421 -79.69 13.60 -33.41
CA ASN A 421 -80.96 12.97 -32.99
C ASN A 421 -82.23 13.74 -33.39
N ARG A 422 -82.16 14.63 -34.41
CA ARG A 422 -83.32 15.31 -34.99
C ARG A 422 -83.45 14.97 -36.48
N GLY A 423 -83.97 13.79 -36.79
CA GLY A 423 -84.36 13.46 -38.17
C GLY A 423 -84.59 11.98 -38.44
N GLY A 424 -85.66 11.39 -37.91
CA GLY A 424 -85.93 9.97 -38.13
C GLY A 424 -87.36 9.50 -37.82
N LYS A 425 -88.37 10.05 -38.51
CA LYS A 425 -89.54 9.33 -39.10
C LYS A 425 -90.74 10.27 -39.33
N GLY A 426 -90.94 10.66 -40.58
CA GLY A 426 -92.22 11.10 -41.13
C GLY A 426 -92.32 10.59 -42.57
N LYS A 427 -93.22 9.62 -42.81
CA LYS A 427 -93.47 8.93 -44.10
C LYS A 427 -94.31 9.80 -45.07
N PRO A 428 -94.46 9.42 -46.36
CA PRO A 428 -94.36 10.33 -47.51
C PRO A 428 -95.70 10.80 -48.10
N ARG A 429 -95.65 11.85 -48.94
CA ARG A 429 -96.61 12.07 -50.03
C ARG A 429 -95.99 12.86 -51.19
N ALA A 430 -96.56 12.65 -52.36
CA ALA A 430 -95.94 12.60 -53.69
C ALA A 430 -95.78 13.94 -54.45
N MET A 431 -94.76 13.92 -55.34
CA MET A 431 -94.56 14.56 -56.65
C MET A 431 -94.95 16.03 -56.88
N ILE A 432 -94.03 16.81 -57.48
CA ILE A 432 -94.05 17.22 -58.90
C ILE A 432 -92.73 17.96 -59.23
N ASP A 433 -92.27 17.72 -60.46
CA ASP A 433 -91.15 18.25 -61.25
C ASP A 433 -90.71 19.70 -60.98
N ASP A 434 -89.40 19.98 -61.08
CA ASP A 434 -88.82 20.43 -62.37
C ASP A 434 -87.29 20.53 -62.28
N GLU A 435 -86.64 20.01 -63.31
CA GLU A 435 -85.25 20.28 -63.65
C GLU A 435 -85.08 21.78 -64.00
N MET A 436 -83.96 22.39 -63.62
CA MET A 436 -83.02 22.95 -64.61
C MET A 436 -81.80 23.61 -63.94
N ASP A 437 -80.68 23.32 -64.59
CA ASP A 437 -79.35 23.95 -64.60
C ASP A 437 -78.34 23.69 -63.47
#